data_AF-A0A1L0AC74-F1
#
_entry.id   AF-A0A1L0AC74-F1
#
_cell.length_a   1.000
_cell.length_b   1.000
_cell.length_c   1.000
_cell.angle_alpha   90.00
_cell.angle_beta   90.00
_cell.angle_gamma   90.00
#
_symmetry.space_group_name_H-M   'P 1'
#
loop_
_entity.id
_entity.type
_entity.pdbx_description
1 polymer ?
#
loop_
_entity_poly.entity_id
_entity_poly.type
_entity_poly.pdbx_seq_one_letter_code
_entity_poly.pdbx_strand_id
1 'polypeptide(L)'
;MINELLLDISSKDDISLVLPLLLSSEELNAINARVLVYKELLLGERSQREIAKIHNISIATITRGSNNLKSMSNIEKELLQTLLIRK
;
A
#
# COMPACT_ATOMS: atom_id res chain seq x y z
N MET A 1 17.47 11.92 -2.48
CA MET A 1 16.90 12.03 -3.84
C MET A 1 15.40 11.79 -3.89
N ILE A 2 14.86 10.55 -3.87
CA ILE A 2 13.40 10.35 -4.02
C ILE A 2 12.58 10.94 -2.85
N ASN A 3 13.07 10.80 -1.61
CA ASN A 3 12.37 11.38 -0.45
C ASN A 3 12.33 12.91 -0.49
N GLU A 4 13.40 13.56 -0.95
CA GLU A 4 13.44 15.02 -1.12
C GLU A 4 12.44 15.45 -2.19
N LEU A 5 12.43 14.76 -3.34
CA LEU A 5 11.46 15.01 -4.40
C LEU A 5 10.02 14.88 -3.89
N LEU A 6 9.71 13.84 -3.10
CA LEU A 6 8.37 13.65 -2.53
C LEU A 6 7.98 14.73 -1.51
N LEU A 7 8.94 15.31 -0.80
CA LEU A 7 8.71 16.41 0.15
C LEU A 7 8.43 17.74 -0.56
N ASP A 8 9.00 17.94 -1.75
CA ASP A 8 8.79 19.16 -2.55
C ASP A 8 7.46 19.16 -3.33
N ILE A 9 6.81 17.99 -3.46
CA ILE A 9 5.50 17.88 -4.10
C ILE A 9 4.44 18.59 -3.27
N SER A 10 3.81 19.61 -3.86
CA SER A 10 2.90 20.53 -3.15
C SER A 10 1.42 20.19 -3.33
N SER A 11 1.06 19.34 -4.31
CA SER A 11 -0.33 19.01 -4.61
C SER A 11 -0.54 17.54 -4.98
N LYS A 12 -1.78 17.07 -4.88
CA LYS A 12 -2.19 15.73 -5.32
C LYS A 12 -2.00 15.55 -6.84
N ASP A 13 -2.21 16.62 -7.61
CA ASP A 13 -2.10 16.58 -9.07
C ASP A 13 -0.64 16.39 -9.49
N ASP A 14 0.29 17.04 -8.79
CA ASP A 14 1.73 16.84 -8.98
C ASP A 14 2.16 15.40 -8.70
N ILE A 15 1.66 14.77 -7.62
CA ILE A 15 1.94 13.34 -7.34
C ILE A 15 1.45 12.47 -8.49
N SER A 16 0.26 12.78 -9.01
CA SER A 16 -0.39 12.01 -10.08
C SER A 16 0.36 12.15 -11.42
N LEU A 17 1.10 13.24 -11.60
CA LEU A 17 1.98 13.45 -12.75
C LEU A 17 3.36 12.80 -12.56
N VAL A 18 3.96 12.93 -11.36
CA VAL A 18 5.33 12.49 -11.09
C VAL A 18 5.45 10.96 -11.00
N LEU A 19 4.50 10.28 -10.34
CA LEU A 19 4.61 8.82 -10.16
C LEU A 19 4.66 8.05 -11.49
N PRO A 20 3.82 8.33 -12.51
CA PRO A 20 3.93 7.69 -13.82
C PRO A 20 5.18 8.04 -14.63
N LEU A 21 5.88 9.13 -14.29
CA LEU A 21 7.16 9.49 -14.92
C LEU A 21 8.33 8.70 -14.33
N LEU A 22 8.23 8.31 -13.05
CA LEU A 22 9.29 7.58 -12.33
C LEU A 22 9.12 6.07 -12.36
N LEU A 23 7.88 5.59 -12.49
CA LEU A 23 7.53 4.18 -12.39
C LEU A 23 6.86 3.72 -13.68
N SER A 24 7.17 2.50 -14.10
CA SER A 24 6.37 1.83 -15.12
C SER A 24 4.94 1.61 -14.62
N SER A 25 4.00 1.45 -15.55
CA SER A 25 2.61 1.14 -15.20
C SER A 25 2.49 -0.16 -14.38
N GLU A 26 3.37 -1.14 -14.62
CA GLU A 26 3.41 -2.39 -13.86
C GLU A 26 3.84 -2.17 -12.41
N GLU A 27 4.90 -1.39 -12.18
CA GLU A 27 5.38 -1.06 -10.82
C GLU A 27 4.36 -0.25 -10.04
N LEU A 28 3.73 0.74 -10.69
CA LEU A 28 2.67 1.54 -10.07
C LEU A 28 1.47 0.67 -9.66
N ASN A 29 1.03 -0.24 -10.53
CA ASN A 29 -0.03 -1.20 -10.22
C ASN A 29 0.37 -2.13 -9.07
N ALA A 30 1.62 -2.60 -9.04
CA ALA A 30 2.13 -3.43 -7.95
C ALA A 30 2.15 -2.69 -6.61
N ILE A 31 2.51 -1.39 -6.60
CA ILE A 31 2.46 -0.54 -5.41
C ILE A 31 1.01 -0.36 -4.94
N ASN A 32 0.09 -0.03 -5.85
CA ASN A 32 -1.34 0.11 -5.54
C ASN A 32 -1.93 -1.18 -4.94
N ALA A 33 -1.60 -2.34 -5.52
CA ALA A 33 -2.01 -3.64 -4.99
C ALA A 33 -1.48 -3.84 -3.56
N ARG A 34 -0.21 -3.52 -3.29
CA ARG A 34 0.35 -3.63 -1.92
C ARG A 34 -0.34 -2.70 -0.93
N VAL A 35 -0.61 -1.45 -1.32
CA VAL A 35 -1.35 -0.48 -0.47
C VAL A 35 -2.73 -1.05 -0.11
N LEU A 36 -3.44 -1.60 -1.08
CA LEU A 36 -4.75 -2.22 -0.88
C LEU A 36 -4.69 -3.44 0.05
N VAL A 37 -3.68 -4.30 -0.13
CA VAL A 37 -3.44 -5.46 0.74
C VAL A 37 -3.22 -5.04 2.18
N TYR A 38 -2.36 -4.05 2.43
CA TYR A 38 -2.15 -3.57 3.81
C TYR A 38 -3.42 -2.97 4.40
N LYS A 39 -4.19 -2.20 3.61
CA LYS A 39 -5.46 -1.64 4.07
C LYS A 39 -6.45 -2.72 4.51
N GLU A 40 -6.72 -3.71 3.68
CA GLU A 40 -7.66 -4.80 4.00
C GLU A 40 -7.18 -5.64 5.19
N LEU A 41 -5.88 -5.94 5.27
CA LEU A 41 -5.30 -6.68 6.39
C LEU A 41 -5.38 -5.91 7.71
N LEU A 42 -5.23 -4.58 7.68
CA LEU A 42 -5.35 -3.73 8.87
C LEU A 42 -6.81 -3.55 9.30
N LEU A 43 -7.76 -3.53 8.36
CA LEU A 43 -9.20 -3.52 8.67
C LEU A 43 -9.63 -4.82 9.36
N GLY A 44 -9.09 -5.97 8.93
CA GLY A 44 -9.36 -7.26 9.57
C GLY A 44 -10.77 -7.81 9.33
N GLU A 45 -11.53 -7.21 8.41
CA GLU A 45 -12.93 -7.57 8.11
C GLU A 45 -13.07 -8.82 7.23
N ARG A 46 -12.03 -9.14 6.45
CA ARG A 46 -12.04 -10.21 5.44
C ARG A 46 -10.88 -11.16 5.64
N SER A 47 -11.09 -12.43 5.30
CA SER A 47 -10.01 -13.42 5.23
C SER A 47 -9.07 -13.13 4.06
N GLN A 48 -7.82 -13.60 4.14
CA GLN A 48 -6.84 -13.44 3.08
C GLN A 48 -7.29 -14.00 1.72
N ARG A 49 -8.08 -15.10 1.75
CA ARG A 49 -8.64 -15.71 0.54
C ARG A 49 -9.73 -14.83 -0.09
N GLU A 50 -10.54 -14.17 0.71
CA GLU A 50 -11.55 -13.22 0.21
C GLU A 50 -10.89 -11.99 -0.39
N ILE A 51 -9.87 -11.42 0.27
CA ILE A 51 -9.08 -10.30 -0.24
C ILE A 51 -8.45 -10.66 -1.61
N ALA A 52 -7.82 -11.83 -1.71
CA ALA A 52 -7.23 -12.33 -2.95
C ALA A 52 -8.26 -12.41 -4.09
N LYS A 53 -9.46 -12.93 -3.80
CA LYS A 53 -10.53 -13.09 -4.78
C LYS A 53 -11.13 -11.75 -5.23
N ILE A 54 -11.44 -10.86 -4.29
CA ILE A 54 -12.11 -9.57 -4.58
C ILE A 54 -11.20 -8.65 -5.39
N HIS A 55 -9.92 -8.60 -5.05
CA HIS A 55 -8.98 -7.68 -5.67
C HIS A 55 -8.16 -8.29 -6.80
N ASN A 56 -8.42 -9.57 -7.13
CA ASN A 56 -7.67 -10.33 -8.14
C ASN A 56 -6.15 -10.30 -7.87
N ILE A 57 -5.76 -10.46 -6.61
CA ILE A 57 -4.36 -10.48 -6.15
C ILE A 57 -4.00 -11.91 -5.75
N SER A 58 -2.79 -12.37 -6.09
CA SER A 58 -2.35 -13.71 -5.71
C SER A 58 -2.37 -13.90 -4.20
N ILE A 59 -2.78 -15.08 -3.73
CA ILE A 59 -2.75 -15.42 -2.30
C ILE A 59 -1.32 -15.30 -1.72
N ALA A 60 -0.30 -15.61 -2.52
CA ALA A 60 1.09 -15.47 -2.11
C ALA A 60 1.48 -14.01 -1.80
N THR A 61 0.95 -13.05 -2.56
CA THR A 61 1.13 -11.61 -2.31
C THR A 61 0.48 -11.21 -0.98
N ILE A 62 -0.74 -11.70 -0.72
CA ILE A 62 -1.46 -11.42 0.54
C ILE A 62 -0.69 -12.00 1.73
N THR A 63 -0.25 -13.26 1.62
CA THR A 63 0.52 -13.93 2.69
C THR A 63 1.80 -13.19 3.02
N ARG A 64 2.54 -12.73 2.01
CA ARG A 64 3.74 -11.88 2.20
C ARG A 64 3.39 -10.58 2.92
N GLY A 65 2.32 -9.90 2.49
CA GLY A 65 1.82 -8.68 3.14
C GLY A 65 1.46 -8.91 4.62
N SER A 66 0.77 -10.01 4.93
CA SER A 66 0.39 -10.35 6.30
C SER A 66 1.60 -10.66 7.18
N ASN A 67 2.60 -11.38 6.66
CA ASN A 67 3.82 -11.67 7.40
C ASN A 67 4.62 -10.40 7.69
N ASN A 68 4.75 -9.50 6.69
CA ASN A 68 5.39 -8.20 6.89
C ASN A 68 4.67 -7.37 7.94
N LEU A 69 3.32 -7.34 7.88
CA LEU A 69 2.52 -6.61 8.87
C LEU A 69 2.72 -7.18 10.27
N LYS A 70 2.85 -8.51 10.43
CA LYS A 70 3.12 -9.12 11.75
C LYS A 70 4.48 -8.71 12.31
N SER A 71 5.51 -8.63 11.46
CA SER A 71 6.88 -8.26 11.85
C SER A 71 7.10 -6.76 12.10
N MET A 72 6.17 -5.90 11.67
CA MET A 72 6.26 -4.45 11.91
C MET A 72 6.16 -4.12 13.40
N SER A 73 6.93 -3.10 13.79
CA SER A 73 6.84 -2.45 15.09
C SER A 73 5.48 -1.77 15.29
N ASN A 74 5.15 -1.43 16.54
CA ASN A 74 3.91 -0.73 16.85
C ASN A 74 3.84 0.65 16.16
N ILE A 75 4.96 1.38 16.13
CA ILE A 75 5.04 2.70 15.50
C ILE A 75 4.73 2.62 13.99
N GLU A 76 5.30 1.64 13.28
CA GLU A 76 5.03 1.44 11.86
C GLU A 76 3.57 1.06 11.59
N LYS A 77 2.98 0.21 12.44
CA LYS A 77 1.56 -0.17 12.35
C LYS A 77 0.65 1.02 12.58
N GLU A 78 0.90 1.81 13.61
CA GLU A 78 0.12 3.02 13.92
C GLU A 78 0.19 4.04 12.79
N LEU A 79 1.37 4.24 12.20
CA LEU A 79 1.53 5.11 11.03
C LEU A 79 0.69 4.60 9.86
N LEU A 80 0.81 3.32 9.50
CA LEU A 80 0.03 2.74 8.40
C LEU A 80 -1.49 2.79 8.66
N GLN A 81 -1.93 2.53 9.89
CA GLN A 81 -3.34 2.65 10.25
C GLN A 81 -3.85 4.08 10.05
N THR A 82 -3.07 5.07 10.51
CA THR A 82 -3.39 6.49 10.36
C THR A 82 -3.53 6.87 8.88
N LEU A 83 -2.58 6.43 8.04
CA LEU A 83 -2.53 6.79 6.63
C LEU A 83 -3.58 6.05 5.78
N LEU A 84 -3.85 4.77 6.05
CA LEU A 84 -4.64 3.90 5.17
C LEU A 84 -6.10 3.73 5.59
N ILE A 85 -6.39 3.78 6.89
CA ILE A 85 -7.74 3.56 7.41
C ILE A 85 -8.48 4.88 7.61
N ARG A 86 -7.79 6.01 7.82
CA ARG A 86 -8.36 7.35 8.07
C ARG A 86 -9.62 7.28 8.97
N LYS A 87 -9.42 7.33 10.28
CA LYS A 87 -10.52 7.76 11.16
C LYS A 87 -10.84 9.22 10.94
#